data_AF-A0A7W4F2M2-F1
#
_entry.id   AF-A0A7W4F2M2-F1
#
_cell.length_a   1.000
_cell.length_b   1.000
_cell.length_c   1.000
_cell.angle_alpha   90.00
_cell.angle_beta   90.00
_cell.angle_gamma   90.00
#
_symmetry.space_group_name_H-M   'P 1'
#
loop_
_entity.id
_entity.type
_entity.pdbx_description
1 polymer ?
#
loop_
_entity_poly.entity_id
_entity_poly.type
_entity_poly.pdbx_seq_one_letter_code
_entity_poly.pdbx_strand_id
1 'polypeptide(L)'
;MHITPLRALCLAGSLFTALSVQAGEKDELALVMKQLDQVQASLERARVVAVQDGQSGRFHFDYLRATQDVNTMRRGVEFYLEPSRAQPTTSSVSGQYRQERR
;
A
#
# COMPACT_ATOMS: atom_id res chain seq x y z
N MET A 1 17.84 -4.06 -50.04
CA MET A 1 18.89 -4.33 -49.04
C MET A 1 18.31 -4.11 -47.64
N HIS A 2 17.73 -5.17 -47.08
CA HIS A 2 17.89 -5.65 -45.69
C HIS A 2 19.03 -4.93 -44.90
N ILE A 3 18.88 -4.42 -43.65
CA ILE A 3 18.61 -5.12 -42.39
C ILE A 3 18.61 -4.12 -41.19
N THR A 4 17.48 -4.01 -40.46
CA THR A 4 17.28 -3.93 -38.96
C THR A 4 17.97 -2.84 -38.10
N PRO A 5 17.59 -2.61 -36.81
CA PRO A 5 16.62 -3.36 -35.98
C PRO A 5 15.59 -2.53 -35.19
N LEU A 6 14.33 -2.97 -35.37
CA LEU A 6 13.35 -3.28 -34.34
C LEU A 6 13.95 -3.46 -32.93
N ARG A 7 13.91 -2.42 -32.08
CA ARG A 7 14.13 -2.52 -30.63
C ARG A 7 13.34 -1.47 -29.86
N ALA A 8 12.12 -1.84 -29.51
CA ALA A 8 11.49 -1.52 -28.22
C ALA A 8 10.39 -2.56 -28.02
N LEU A 9 10.79 -3.84 -27.98
CA LEU A 9 10.81 -4.61 -26.74
C LEU A 9 9.48 -4.50 -25.99
N CYS A 10 8.58 -5.42 -26.37
CA CYS A 10 7.37 -5.77 -25.67
C CYS A 10 7.62 -5.90 -24.16
N LEU A 11 6.98 -5.06 -23.34
CA LEU A 11 6.84 -5.24 -21.88
C LEU A 11 5.74 -4.31 -21.35
N ALA A 12 4.49 -4.49 -21.80
CA ALA A 12 3.33 -3.82 -21.21
C ALA A 12 2.11 -4.74 -21.29
N GLY A 13 2.18 -5.86 -20.57
CA GLY A 13 1.12 -6.86 -20.57
C GLY A 13 1.36 -7.96 -19.54
N SER A 14 1.85 -7.60 -18.35
CA SER A 14 1.89 -8.51 -17.21
C SER A 14 1.42 -7.79 -15.95
N LEU A 15 0.33 -7.03 -16.09
CA LEU A 15 -0.56 -6.79 -14.96
C LEU A 15 -1.66 -7.85 -15.06
N PHE A 16 -1.89 -8.57 -13.95
CA PHE A 16 -2.93 -9.58 -13.77
C PHE A 16 -2.68 -10.98 -14.33
N THR A 17 -1.74 -11.70 -13.72
CA THR A 17 -1.94 -13.14 -13.48
C THR A 17 -2.10 -13.37 -11.97
N ALA A 18 -3.26 -12.99 -11.43
CA ALA A 18 -3.69 -13.50 -10.13
C ALA A 18 -4.12 -14.96 -10.34
N LEU A 19 -3.17 -15.89 -10.26
CA LEU A 19 -3.47 -17.30 -10.05
C LEU A 19 -4.05 -17.41 -8.64
N SER A 20 -5.37 -17.34 -8.50
CA SER A 20 -6.07 -17.60 -7.24
C SER A 20 -5.99 -19.09 -6.90
N VAL A 21 -4.81 -19.54 -6.46
CA VAL A 21 -4.71 -20.62 -5.49
C VAL A 21 -5.37 -20.07 -4.25
N GLN A 22 -6.43 -20.73 -3.76
CA GLN A 22 -7.30 -20.27 -2.68
C GLN A 22 -6.50 -19.79 -1.46
N ALA A 23 -6.18 -18.49 -1.47
CA ALA A 23 -5.38 -17.81 -0.49
C ALA A 23 -6.29 -17.34 0.65
N GLY A 24 -5.80 -17.36 1.88
CA GLY A 24 -6.58 -16.82 3.00
C GLY A 24 -6.79 -15.32 2.80
N GLU A 25 -7.82 -14.75 3.44
CA GLU A 25 -8.11 -13.31 3.38
C GLU A 25 -6.86 -12.45 3.66
N LYS A 26 -6.03 -12.85 4.63
CA LYS A 26 -4.80 -12.14 4.97
C LYS A 26 -3.74 -12.19 3.88
N ASP A 27 -3.67 -13.28 3.13
CA ASP A 27 -2.72 -13.43 2.02
C ASP A 27 -3.15 -12.55 0.83
N GLU A 28 -4.45 -12.48 0.55
CA GLU A 28 -5.01 -11.56 -0.45
C GLU A 28 -4.78 -10.10 -0.05
N LEU A 29 -4.97 -9.74 1.22
CA LEU A 29 -4.66 -8.39 1.71
C LEU A 29 -3.15 -8.08 1.68
N ALA A 30 -2.28 -9.07 1.93
CA ALA A 30 -0.84 -8.91 1.74
C ALA A 30 -0.47 -8.70 0.26
N LEU A 31 -1.20 -9.33 -0.67
CA LEU A 31 -1.07 -9.06 -2.11
C LEU A 31 -1.53 -7.64 -2.44
N VAL A 32 -2.64 -7.17 -1.89
CA VAL A 32 -3.12 -5.79 -2.06
C VAL A 32 -2.06 -4.79 -1.58
N MET A 33 -1.40 -5.03 -0.45
CA MET A 33 -0.31 -4.17 0.04
C MET A 33 0.82 -4.03 -1.00
N LYS A 34 1.27 -5.16 -1.58
CA LYS A 34 2.28 -5.15 -2.65
C LYS A 34 1.81 -4.39 -3.90
N GLN A 35 0.53 -4.51 -4.25
CA GLN A 35 -0.06 -3.78 -5.37
C GLN A 35 -0.10 -2.26 -5.09
N LEU A 36 -0.44 -1.84 -3.87
CA LEU A 36 -0.42 -0.43 -3.47
C LEU A 36 1.00 0.16 -3.56
N ASP A 37 2.04 -0.61 -3.23
CA ASP A 37 3.43 -0.19 -3.42
C ASP A 37 3.79 -0.02 -4.89
N GLN A 38 3.34 -0.96 -5.75
CA GLN A 38 3.52 -0.86 -7.20
C GLN A 38 2.79 0.36 -7.78
N VAL A 39 1.58 0.66 -7.30
CA VAL A 39 0.81 1.86 -7.69
C VAL A 39 1.57 3.11 -7.29
N GLN A 40 2.07 3.21 -6.05
CA GLN A 40 2.86 4.36 -5.60
C GLN A 40 4.11 4.56 -6.46
N ALA A 41 4.85 3.49 -6.76
CA ALA A 41 6.02 3.55 -7.63
C ALA A 41 5.64 4.00 -9.06
N SER A 42 4.48 3.58 -9.57
CA SER A 42 3.98 4.00 -10.88
C SER A 42 3.61 5.49 -10.91
N LEU A 43 2.92 5.97 -9.86
CA LEU A 43 2.57 7.39 -9.71
C LEU A 43 3.82 8.27 -9.67
N GLU A 44 4.86 7.86 -8.95
CA GLU A 44 6.12 8.62 -8.90
C GLU A 44 6.83 8.65 -10.26
N ARG A 45 6.87 7.53 -10.99
CA ARG A 45 7.43 7.52 -12.36
C ARG A 45 6.63 8.43 -13.30
N ALA A 46 5.31 8.36 -13.25
CA ALA A 46 4.44 9.21 -14.06
C ALA A 46 4.62 10.70 -13.70
N ARG A 47 4.79 11.03 -12.43
CA ARG A 47 5.11 12.39 -11.96
C ARG A 47 6.42 12.89 -12.56
N VAL A 48 7.46 12.06 -12.55
CA VAL A 48 8.78 12.41 -13.13
C VAL A 48 8.65 12.72 -14.61
N VAL A 49 7.94 11.88 -15.38
CA VAL A 49 7.67 12.12 -16.81
C VAL A 49 6.88 13.41 -17.03
N ALA A 50 5.82 13.64 -16.25
CA ALA A 50 4.99 14.84 -16.37
C ALA A 50 5.77 16.14 -16.09
N VAL A 51 6.76 16.10 -15.18
CA VAL A 51 7.66 17.23 -14.92
C VAL A 51 8.62 17.47 -16.08
N GLN A 52 9.13 16.40 -16.71
CA GLN A 52 10.04 16.50 -17.86
C GLN A 52 9.34 17.03 -19.12
N ASP A 53 8.08 16.64 -19.35
CA ASP A 53 7.27 17.08 -20.49
C ASP A 53 6.78 18.53 -20.37
N GLY A 54 7.12 19.23 -19.28
CA GLY A 54 6.90 20.66 -19.12
C GLY A 54 5.43 21.05 -18.97
N GLN A 55 4.63 20.24 -18.25
CA GLN A 55 3.26 20.50 -17.75
C GLN A 55 2.46 21.60 -18.49
N SER A 56 2.32 21.50 -19.81
CA SER A 56 1.81 22.59 -20.66
C SER A 56 0.29 22.54 -20.87
N GLY A 57 -0.41 21.66 -20.15
CA GLY A 57 -1.86 21.49 -20.20
C GLY A 57 -2.60 22.31 -19.15
N ARG A 58 -3.80 22.78 -19.48
CA ARG A 58 -4.73 23.43 -18.53
C ARG A 58 -5.14 22.52 -17.37
N PHE A 59 -5.05 21.20 -17.56
CA PHE A 59 -5.35 20.18 -16.56
C PHE A 59 -4.10 19.36 -16.30
N HIS A 60 -3.83 19.10 -15.03
CA HIS A 60 -2.72 18.25 -14.58
C HIS A 60 -3.24 17.22 -13.59
N PHE A 61 -2.53 16.10 -13.46
CA PHE A 61 -2.85 15.08 -12.47
C PHE A 61 -2.29 15.50 -11.10
N ASP A 62 -3.12 15.46 -10.06
CA ASP A 62 -2.70 15.75 -8.68
C ASP A 62 -2.03 14.52 -8.04
N TYR A 63 -0.71 14.40 -8.28
CA TYR A 63 0.09 13.32 -7.73
C TYR A 63 0.18 13.33 -6.20
N LEU A 64 0.10 14.50 -5.57
CA LEU A 64 0.16 14.62 -4.12
C LEU A 64 -1.10 14.00 -3.51
N ARG A 65 -2.27 14.36 -4.03
CA ARG A 65 -3.54 13.80 -3.57
C ARG A 65 -3.61 12.29 -3.79
N ALA A 66 -3.26 11.82 -4.99
CA ALA A 66 -3.27 10.39 -5.29
C ALA A 66 -2.34 9.58 -4.36
N THR A 67 -1.15 10.11 -4.07
CA THR A 67 -0.20 9.47 -3.14
C THR A 67 -0.73 9.43 -1.70
N GLN A 68 -1.41 10.50 -1.25
CA GLN A 68 -2.06 10.53 0.07
C GLN A 68 -3.19 9.51 0.17
N ASP A 69 -3.98 9.33 -0.88
CA ASP A 69 -5.07 8.36 -0.91
C ASP A 69 -4.52 6.92 -0.87
N VAL A 70 -3.48 6.60 -1.64
CA VAL A 70 -2.76 5.30 -1.57
C VAL A 70 -2.19 5.05 -0.17
N ASN A 71 -1.57 6.06 0.45
CA ASN A 71 -1.06 5.97 1.82
C ASN A 71 -2.17 5.72 2.85
N THR A 72 -3.36 6.27 2.62
CA THR A 72 -4.51 6.09 3.51
C THR A 72 -5.07 4.67 3.39
N MET A 73 -5.18 4.14 2.17
CA MET A 73 -5.55 2.74 1.95
C MET A 73 -4.56 1.78 2.61
N ARG A 74 -3.26 2.01 2.43
CA ARG A 74 -2.21 1.18 3.03
C ARG A 74 -2.35 1.10 4.55
N ARG A 75 -2.47 2.25 5.22
CA ARG A 75 -2.65 2.32 6.68
C ARG A 75 -3.90 1.57 7.14
N GLY A 76 -4.99 1.66 6.39
CA GLY A 76 -6.23 0.94 6.72
C GLY A 76 -6.06 -0.58 6.66
N VAL A 77 -5.40 -1.09 5.61
CA VAL A 77 -5.12 -2.53 5.46
C VAL A 77 -4.11 -3.02 6.49
N GLU A 78 -3.03 -2.26 6.71
CA GLU A 78 -1.99 -2.56 7.71
C GLU A 78 -2.58 -2.65 9.12
N PHE A 79 -3.44 -1.71 9.51
CA PHE A 79 -4.12 -1.73 10.81
C PHE A 79 -4.99 -2.99 11.01
N TYR A 80 -5.62 -3.49 9.94
CA TYR A 80 -6.39 -4.73 10.00
C TYR A 80 -5.50 -5.98 10.08
N LEU A 81 -4.39 -6.01 9.35
CA LEU A 81 -3.44 -7.12 9.34
C LEU A 81 -2.64 -7.22 10.65
N GLU A 82 -2.28 -6.08 11.22
CA GLU A 82 -1.58 -5.92 12.49
C GLU A 82 -2.50 -5.27 13.54
N PRO A 83 -3.57 -5.96 13.99
CA PRO A 83 -4.41 -5.43 15.04
C PRO A 83 -3.52 -5.28 16.28
N SER A 84 -3.39 -4.04 16.76
CA SER A 84 -2.54 -3.70 17.89
C SER A 84 -2.74 -4.69 19.03
N ARG A 85 -1.73 -5.53 19.31
CA ARG A 85 -1.75 -6.47 20.44
C ARG A 85 -1.43 -5.72 21.75
N ALA A 86 -2.07 -4.59 22.00
CA ALA A 86 -2.07 -3.99 23.32
C ALA A 86 -2.85 -4.94 24.23
N GLN A 87 -2.12 -5.82 24.91
CA GLN A 87 -2.64 -6.65 25.98
C GLN A 87 -3.27 -5.69 27.00
N PRO A 88 -4.57 -5.82 27.33
CA PRO A 88 -5.14 -5.00 28.38
C PRO A 88 -4.41 -5.37 29.67
N THR A 89 -3.49 -4.52 30.12
CA THR A 89 -2.98 -4.57 31.47
C THR A 89 -4.14 -4.16 32.37
N THR A 90 -5.01 -5.13 32.66
CA THR A 90 -5.89 -5.02 33.82
C THR A 90 -4.97 -5.04 35.03
N SER A 91 -4.57 -3.84 35.45
CA SER A 91 -4.13 -3.60 36.81
C SER A 91 -5.20 -4.22 37.70
N SER A 92 -4.86 -5.32 38.38
CA SER A 92 -5.74 -5.85 39.41
C SER A 92 -5.76 -4.80 40.52
N VAL A 93 -6.82 -4.00 40.55
CA VAL A 93 -7.19 -3.27 41.76
C VAL A 93 -7.42 -4.35 42.80
N SER A 94 -6.48 -4.52 43.72
CA SER A 94 -6.43 -5.67 44.64
C SER A 94 -7.61 -5.75 45.60
N GLY A 95 -8.55 -4.80 45.57
CA GLY A 95 -9.85 -4.83 46.25
C GLY A 95 -9.76 -4.96 47.78
N GLN A 96 -8.56 -5.00 48.35
CA GLN A 96 -8.30 -5.23 49.76
C GLN A 96 -7.85 -3.91 50.38
N TYR A 97 -8.84 -3.10 50.75
CA TYR A 97 -8.63 -1.85 51.50
C TYR A 97 -8.85 -2.02 53.01
N ARG A 98 -9.02 -3.25 53.51
CA ARG A 98 -9.29 -3.53 54.92
C ARG A 98 -8.00 -3.96 55.63
N GLN A 99 -7.42 -3.06 56.42
CA GLN A 99 -6.47 -3.42 57.47
C GLN A 99 -7.23 -3.56 58.80
N GLU A 100 -7.09 -4.71 59.46
CA GLU A 100 -7.50 -4.90 60.86
C GLU A 100 -6.30 -4.57 61.76
N ARG A 101 -6.51 -3.75 62.79
CA ARG A 101 -5.54 -3.56 63.87
C ARG A 101 -5.81 -4.58 64.98
N ARG A 102 -4.76 -5.27 65.41
CA ARG A 102 -4.61 -5.77 66.78
C ARG A 102 -3.23 -5.42 67.27
#